data_AF-A0AAV8ZBS5-F1
#
_entry.id   AF-A0AAV8ZBS5-F1
#
_cell.length_a   1.000
_cell.length_b   1.000
_cell.length_c   1.000
_cell.angle_alpha   90.00
_cell.angle_beta   90.00
_cell.angle_gamma   90.00
#
_symmetry.space_group_name_H-M   'P 1'
#
loop_
_entity.id
_entity.type
_entity.pdbx_description
1 polymer ?
#
loop_
_entity_poly.entity_id
_entity_poly.type
_entity_poly.pdbx_seq_one_letter_code
_entity_poly.pdbx_strand_id
1 'polypeptide(L)'
;MSYLTESLKIEILMMIGYGDRARTQCEVVRLFREMHPDLPPLNQGTINPDIIQSTVSKIESKFRETGDVKDLPKSGRPKITKDKKIDIVLSMEENPQ
;
A
#
# COMPACT_ATOMS: atom_id res chain seq x y z
N MET A 1 -3.38 -3.43 7.22
CA MET A 1 -3.41 -2.15 6.48
C MET A 1 -4.36 -2.36 5.34
N SER A 2 -5.41 -1.55 5.26
CA SER A 2 -6.29 -1.52 4.09
C SER A 2 -5.50 -1.30 2.82
N TYR A 3 -5.91 -1.99 1.76
CA TYR A 3 -5.23 -1.93 0.48
C TYR A 3 -5.69 -0.68 -0.26
N LEU A 4 -5.04 0.46 0.04
CA LEU A 4 -4.94 1.53 -0.95
C LEU A 4 -4.26 0.96 -2.18
N THR A 5 -4.92 1.07 -3.34
CA THR A 5 -4.33 0.64 -4.61
C THR A 5 -3.12 1.53 -4.93
N GLU A 6 -2.20 1.02 -5.75
CA GLU A 6 -1.04 1.79 -6.20
C GLU A 6 -1.46 3.10 -6.87
N SER A 7 -2.54 3.09 -7.66
CA SER A 7 -3.11 4.27 -8.29
C SER A 7 -3.52 5.34 -7.27
N LEU A 8 -4.22 4.96 -6.20
CA LEU A 8 -4.62 5.91 -5.15
C LEU A 8 -3.40 6.44 -4.37
N LYS A 9 -2.36 5.60 -4.16
CA LYS A 9 -1.11 6.06 -3.55
C LYS A 9 -0.39 7.08 -4.44
N ILE A 10 -0.36 6.87 -5.75
CA ILE A 10 0.20 7.81 -6.72
C ILE A 10 -0.61 9.12 -6.69
N GLU A 11 -1.93 9.04 -6.63
CA GLU A 11 -2.79 10.20 -6.56
C GLU A 11 -2.54 11.05 -5.30
N ILE A 12 -2.36 10.40 -4.15
CA ILE A 12 -1.94 11.07 -2.91
C ILE A 12 -0.60 11.78 -3.09
N LEU A 13 0.38 11.13 -3.73
CA LEU A 13 1.69 11.75 -4.01
C LEU A 13 1.56 12.96 -4.96
N MET A 14 0.70 12.88 -5.98
CA MET A 14 0.40 14.01 -6.86
C MET A 14 -0.27 15.17 -6.10
N MET A 15 -1.16 14.88 -5.15
CA MET A 15 -1.78 15.87 -4.29
C MET A 15 -0.80 16.51 -3.30
N ILE A 16 0.19 15.76 -2.80
CA ILE A 16 1.27 16.33 -1.96
C ILE A 16 2.06 17.35 -2.78
N GLY A 17 2.40 17.01 -4.04
CA GLY A 17 3.22 17.86 -4.89
C GLY A 17 4.72 17.76 -4.58
N TYR A 18 5.51 18.68 -5.14
CA TYR A 18 6.96 18.66 -5.02
C TYR A 18 7.55 20.08 -4.95
N GLY A 19 8.69 20.23 -4.28
CA GLY A 19 9.39 21.51 -4.12
C GLY A 19 8.54 22.53 -3.34
N ASP A 20 8.53 23.78 -3.83
CA ASP A 20 7.87 24.92 -3.16
C ASP A 20 6.33 24.88 -3.20
N ARG A 21 5.75 23.92 -3.93
CA ARG A 21 4.28 23.74 -4.05
C ARG A 21 3.77 22.53 -3.27
N ALA A 22 4.48 22.12 -2.22
CA ALA A 22 4.07 21.02 -1.37
C ALA A 22 2.86 21.41 -0.49
N ARG A 23 1.82 20.59 -0.51
CA ARG A 23 0.66 20.71 0.38
C ARG A 23 0.93 20.02 1.71
N THR A 24 0.28 20.48 2.76
CA THR A 24 0.29 19.81 4.05
C THR A 24 -0.50 18.50 3.97
N GLN A 25 -0.17 17.54 4.83
CA GLN A 25 -0.88 16.26 4.90
C GLN A 25 -2.38 16.45 5.23
N CYS A 26 -2.72 17.47 6.02
CA CYS A 26 -4.11 17.86 6.33
C CYS A 26 -4.88 18.26 5.06
N GLU A 27 -4.28 19.09 4.21
CA GLU A 27 -4.90 19.54 2.96
C GLU A 27 -5.06 18.40 1.98
N VAL A 28 -4.06 17.53 1.87
CA VAL A 28 -4.12 16.33 1.01
C VAL A 28 -5.25 15.41 1.46
N VAL A 29 -5.39 15.17 2.76
CA VAL A 29 -6.51 14.39 3.31
C VAL A 29 -7.85 15.02 2.94
N ARG A 30 -7.99 16.34 3.09
CA ARG A 30 -9.23 17.05 2.74
C ARG A 30 -9.55 16.91 1.26
N LEU A 31 -8.59 17.21 0.38
CA LEU A 31 -8.75 17.12 -1.08
C LEU A 31 -9.07 15.69 -1.52
N PHE A 32 -8.40 14.70 -0.95
CA PHE A 32 -8.64 13.30 -1.28
C PHE A 32 -10.06 12.87 -0.90
N ARG A 33 -10.59 13.35 0.24
CA ARG A 33 -12.00 13.10 0.63
C ARG A 33 -12.98 13.76 -0.31
N GLU A 34 -12.71 14.99 -0.71
CA GLU A 34 -13.57 15.73 -1.66
C GLU A 34 -13.62 15.05 -3.03
N MET A 35 -12.51 14.47 -3.49
CA MET A 35 -12.42 13.78 -4.78
C MET A 35 -12.99 12.36 -4.75
N HIS A 36 -13.02 11.72 -3.58
CA HIS A 36 -13.42 10.34 -3.41
C HIS A 36 -14.48 10.15 -2.31
N PRO A 37 -15.69 10.72 -2.49
CA PRO A 37 -16.76 10.64 -1.49
C PRO A 37 -17.30 9.21 -1.29
N ASP A 38 -17.19 8.36 -2.32
CA ASP A 38 -17.75 7.00 -2.34
C ASP A 38 -16.77 5.93 -1.85
N LEU A 39 -15.51 6.30 -1.53
CA LEU A 39 -14.49 5.34 -1.15
C LEU A 39 -14.80 4.78 0.25
N PRO A 40 -14.87 3.44 0.40
CA PRO A 40 -15.23 2.85 1.67
C PRO A 40 -14.16 3.14 2.73
N PRO A 41 -14.56 3.08 4.01
CA PRO A 41 -13.66 3.22 5.14
C PRO A 41 -12.37 2.42 4.99
N LEU A 42 -11.22 3.10 4.93
CA LEU A 42 -9.93 2.42 4.86
C LEU A 42 -9.55 1.79 6.22
N ASN A 43 -10.28 2.01 7.30
CA ASN A 43 -10.04 1.25 8.54
C ASN A 43 -11.37 0.79 9.13
N GLN A 44 -11.72 -0.48 8.91
CA GLN A 44 -12.74 -1.17 9.72
C GLN A 44 -12.29 -1.14 11.18
N GLY A 45 -12.87 -0.24 11.98
CA GLY A 45 -12.60 -0.11 13.43
C GLY A 45 -12.10 1.26 13.89
N THR A 46 -11.88 2.23 12.99
CA THR A 46 -11.58 3.62 13.39
C THR A 46 -12.84 4.48 13.24
N ILE A 47 -13.11 5.31 14.25
CA ILE A 47 -14.27 6.23 14.30
C ILE A 47 -14.27 7.25 13.13
N ASN A 48 -13.14 7.38 12.43
CA ASN A 48 -13.03 8.08 11.16
C ASN A 48 -12.67 7.09 10.04
N PRO A 49 -13.60 6.79 9.12
CA PRO A 49 -13.38 5.86 8.03
C PRO A 49 -12.36 6.32 6.97
N ASP A 50 -12.04 7.61 6.91
CA ASP A 50 -11.31 8.21 5.79
C ASP A 50 -9.80 7.94 5.80
N ILE A 51 -9.12 8.30 4.70
CA ILE A 51 -7.66 8.51 4.72
C ILE A 51 -7.30 9.39 5.93
N ILE A 52 -6.41 8.87 6.76
CA ILE A 52 -5.85 9.55 7.93
C ILE A 52 -4.53 10.20 7.50
N GLN A 53 -4.19 11.34 8.09
CA GLN A 53 -2.89 12.01 7.88
C GLN A 53 -1.70 11.06 8.05
N SER A 54 -1.81 10.11 8.99
CA SER A 54 -0.78 9.08 9.21
C SER A 54 -0.57 8.15 8.01
N THR A 55 -1.62 7.88 7.23
CA THR A 55 -1.51 7.11 5.97
C THR A 55 -0.78 7.90 4.91
N VAL A 56 -1.13 9.19 4.74
CA VAL A 56 -0.42 10.10 3.81
C VAL A 56 1.05 10.21 4.18
N SER A 57 1.35 10.41 5.46
CA SER A 57 2.72 10.48 5.99
C SER A 57 3.52 9.21 5.71
N LYS A 58 2.92 8.03 5.92
CA LYS A 58 3.57 6.73 5.63
C LYS A 58 3.85 6.54 4.14
N ILE A 59 2.90 6.91 3.28
CA ILE A 59 3.07 6.81 1.81
C ILE A 59 4.19 7.74 1.36
N GLU A 60 4.18 9.00 1.81
CA GLU A 60 5.20 9.99 1.49
C GLU A 60 6.59 9.52 1.94
N SER A 61 6.71 9.15 3.22
CA SER A 61 7.99 8.72 3.81
C SER A 61 8.56 7.52 3.07
N LYS A 62 7.71 6.52 2.79
CA LYS A 62 8.12 5.34 2.04
C LYS A 62 8.56 5.70 0.62
N PHE A 63 7.78 6.53 -0.09
CA PHE A 63 8.14 6.91 -1.45
C PHE A 63 9.45 7.68 -1.51
N ARG A 64 9.72 8.56 -0.53
CA ARG A 64 11.02 9.25 -0.41
C ARG A 64 12.17 8.29 -0.14
N GLU A 65 11.92 7.18 0.56
CA GLU A 65 12.93 6.16 0.88
C GLU A 65 13.17 5.19 -0.28
N THR A 66 12.12 4.63 -0.89
CA THR A 66 12.24 3.54 -1.86
C THR A 66 12.04 3.96 -3.31
N GLY A 67 11.44 5.13 -3.56
CA GLY A 67 11.05 5.57 -4.90
C GLY A 67 9.88 4.79 -5.50
N ASP A 68 9.18 3.96 -4.71
CA ASP A 68 8.05 3.14 -5.18
C ASP A 68 6.84 3.20 -4.24
N VAL A 69 5.67 2.83 -4.79
CA VAL A 69 4.40 2.74 -4.05
C VAL A 69 3.96 1.28 -3.79
N LYS A 70 4.77 0.31 -4.25
CA LYS A 70 4.44 -1.11 -4.25
C LYS A 70 4.39 -1.63 -2.83
N ASP A 71 3.42 -2.45 -2.46
CA ASP A 71 3.40 -2.99 -1.11
C ASP A 71 4.66 -3.81 -0.81
N LEU A 72 5.27 -3.53 0.34
CA LEU A 72 6.44 -4.29 0.77
C LEU A 72 6.01 -5.73 1.00
N PRO A 73 6.84 -6.72 0.58
CA PRO A 73 6.57 -8.09 0.94
C PRO A 73 6.49 -8.19 2.46
N LYS A 74 5.44 -8.85 2.96
CA LYS A 74 5.26 -9.06 4.41
C LYS A 74 6.51 -9.75 4.94
N SER A 75 7.25 -9.06 5.82
CA SER A 75 8.37 -9.66 6.53
C SER A 75 7.89 -10.93 7.24
N GLY A 76 8.55 -12.06 6.96
CA GLY A 76 8.25 -13.34 7.61
C GLY A 76 7.62 -14.44 6.75
N ARG A 77 7.23 -14.20 5.49
CA ARG A 77 6.81 -15.29 4.57
C ARG A 77 7.78 -15.45 3.40
N PRO A 78 8.55 -16.54 3.31
CA PRO A 78 9.37 -16.83 2.14
C PRO A 78 8.49 -16.83 0.89
N LYS A 79 8.88 -16.05 -0.14
CA LYS A 79 8.28 -16.17 -1.47
C LYS A 79 8.73 -17.50 -2.05
N ILE A 80 7.87 -18.51 -2.01
CA ILE A 80 8.04 -19.71 -2.83
C ILE A 80 7.77 -19.28 -4.27
N THR A 81 8.81 -19.24 -5.10
CA THR A 81 8.71 -19.00 -6.54
C THR A 81 7.93 -20.15 -7.20
N LYS A 82 7.34 -19.94 -8.38
CA LYS A 82 6.60 -21.01 -9.07
C LYS A 82 7.48 -22.25 -9.29
N ASP A 83 8.74 -22.05 -9.61
CA ASP A 83 9.73 -23.11 -9.81
C ASP A 83 9.94 -23.92 -8.51
N LYS A 84 10.06 -23.25 -7.37
CA LYS A 84 10.14 -23.90 -6.05
C LYS A 84 8.87 -24.64 -5.64
N LYS A 85 7.70 -24.27 -6.19
CA LYS A 85 6.46 -25.04 -5.95
C LYS A 85 6.47 -26.36 -6.72
N ILE A 86 7.01 -26.36 -7.94
CA ILE A 86 7.09 -27.56 -8.78
C ILE A 86 8.05 -28.58 -8.15
N ASP A 87 9.21 -28.12 -7.68
CA ASP A 87 10.18 -29.00 -6.99
C ASP A 87 9.60 -29.65 -5.73
N ILE A 88 8.79 -28.93 -4.94
CA ILE A 88 8.15 -29.49 -3.74
C ILE A 88 7.14 -30.58 -4.12
N VAL A 89 6.33 -30.35 -5.18
CA VAL A 89 5.32 -31.33 -5.63
C VAL A 89 6.01 -32.60 -6.16
N LEU A 90 7.09 -32.46 -6.94
CA LEU A 90 7.88 -33.59 -7.44
C LEU A 90 8.51 -34.38 -6.29
N SER A 91 9.04 -33.70 -5.26
CA SER A 91 9.61 -34.37 -4.08
C SER A 91 8.58 -35.13 -3.22
N MET A 92 7.28 -34.85 -3.39
CA MET A 92 6.20 -35.58 -2.72
C MET A 92 5.74 -36.82 -3.49
N GLU A 93 5.89 -36.84 -4.81
CA GLU A 93 5.56 -38.01 -5.65
C GLU A 93 6.67 -39.08 -5.65
N GLU A 94 7.91 -38.72 -5.30
CA GLU A 94 9.06 -39.64 -5.28
C GLU A 94 9.21 -40.50 -4.02
N ASN A 95 8.24 -40.50 -3.10
CA ASN A 95 8.24 -41.41 -1.94
C ASN A 95 7.12 -42.47 -2.06
N PRO A 96 7.32 -43.53 -2.88
CA PRO A 96 6.45 -44.69 -2.83
C PRO A 96 6.70 -45.44 -1.52
N GLN A 97 5.68 -45.52 -0.67
CA GLN A 97 5.62 -46.59 0.34
C GLN A 97 5.42 -47.95 -0.33
#